data_AF-A0A4U1YX54-F1
#
_entry.id   AF-A0A4U1YX54-F1
#
_cell.length_a   1.000
_cell.length_b   1.000
_cell.length_c   1.000
_cell.angle_alpha   90.00
_cell.angle_beta   90.00
_cell.angle_gamma   90.00
#
_symmetry.space_group_name_H-M   'P 1'
#
loop_
_entity.id
_entity.type
_entity.pdbx_description
1 polymer ?
#
loop_
_entity_poly.entity_id
_entity_poly.type
_entity_poly.pdbx_seq_one_letter_code
_entity_poly.pdbx_strand_id
1 'polypeptide(L)'
;MSLAHELRVLELESQVELLERLQLLTNFGSNLVTVAGKAGSGRSWLAQRYLEAWSTERNQCLLLCHPSQDDQQRRALILSQIVSDPLFNQHDSLSDSLTRLLDGEPCHVVIVVDDAHRLSELLVSELWMLVLEAQSNPQWTINIVLFSETGHLDTLLTRLSYGQQHKPIDLEIDDLSQPEAEHFFESLVIRYVDDESETRVRRAFSKARPLPGELMALGELKVEKRIIIRSIIGSPINIAIVVALLLLLIGGGYWWMFSQPTPDDKAQSLIAPIEQTAIPTFEVESGTEQTGVNEAVDSETTTDMSYQGADDDSSSLPPSVVEDTASVGEAEQDQQRVVITSDVVDALLDDKAESADTSALDENTDAAVSSQSDSVEAESQSTADEESERTDSTPPAKKITFSFAREELQAISPRAYTLQLSAMTSLEDVQSFIEEYDLENKVRIYPTLRNDTKWFIITYQDYPTIQLARDAVSLLSKPLQQLEPWAKSMNQVHREIERAK
;
A
#
# COMPACT_ATOMS: atom_id res chain seq x y z
N MET A 1 -6.22 -23.18 17.80
CA MET A 1 -6.49 -22.27 16.67
C MET A 1 -7.29 -21.11 17.21
N SER A 2 -6.77 -19.89 17.16
CA SER A 2 -7.40 -18.73 17.80
C SER A 2 -8.44 -18.13 16.85
N LEU A 3 -9.72 -18.22 17.21
CA LEU A 3 -10.89 -17.62 16.54
C LEU A 3 -10.75 -16.09 16.32
N ALA A 4 -9.74 -15.45 16.90
CA ALA A 4 -9.48 -14.02 16.73
C ALA A 4 -8.88 -13.65 15.36
N HIS A 5 -8.32 -14.60 14.59
CA HIS A 5 -7.81 -14.33 13.23
C HIS A 5 -8.88 -14.45 12.15
N GLU A 6 -9.95 -15.23 12.37
CA GLU A 6 -11.06 -15.38 11.41
C GLU A 6 -11.85 -14.07 11.24
N LEU A 7 -11.96 -13.24 12.29
CA LEU A 7 -12.76 -12.02 12.29
C LEU A 7 -12.17 -10.84 11.47
N ARG A 8 -10.97 -10.97 10.88
CA ARG A 8 -10.31 -9.88 10.13
C ARG A 8 -10.15 -10.12 8.65
N VAL A 9 -10.38 -11.34 8.16
CA VAL A 9 -10.09 -11.67 6.78
C VAL A 9 -11.39 -11.90 6.05
N LEU A 10 -11.58 -11.16 4.97
CA LEU A 10 -12.69 -11.37 4.06
C LEU A 10 -12.58 -12.78 3.46
N GLU A 11 -13.58 -13.61 3.69
CA GLU A 11 -13.69 -14.92 3.08
C GLU A 11 -14.61 -14.81 1.86
N LEU A 12 -14.05 -15.13 0.69
CA LEU A 12 -14.75 -15.22 -0.57
C LEU A 12 -14.93 -16.69 -0.88
N GLU A 13 -16.15 -17.11 -1.21
CA GLU A 13 -16.53 -18.51 -1.37
C GLU A 13 -15.67 -19.22 -2.44
N SER A 14 -15.51 -18.59 -3.61
CA SER A 14 -14.65 -19.06 -4.70
C SER A 14 -13.19 -19.28 -4.28
N GLN A 15 -12.66 -18.39 -3.44
CA GLN A 15 -11.28 -18.49 -2.96
C GLN A 15 -11.13 -19.56 -1.88
N VAL A 16 -12.14 -19.70 -1.02
CA VAL A 16 -12.18 -20.76 0.00
C VAL A 16 -12.23 -22.13 -0.68
N GLU A 17 -13.09 -22.32 -1.68
CA GLU A 17 -13.18 -23.58 -2.45
C GLU A 17 -11.82 -23.93 -3.11
N LEU A 18 -11.15 -22.94 -3.70
CA LEU A 18 -9.82 -23.13 -4.29
C LEU A 18 -8.79 -23.56 -3.23
N LEU A 19 -8.81 -22.92 -2.05
CA LEU A 19 -7.89 -23.25 -0.95
C LEU A 19 -8.19 -24.62 -0.34
N GLU A 20 -9.46 -25.01 -0.21
CA GLU A 20 -9.88 -26.36 0.21
C GLU A 20 -9.37 -27.43 -0.76
N ARG A 21 -9.55 -27.20 -2.06
CA ARG A 21 -9.04 -28.09 -3.09
C ARG A 21 -7.53 -28.19 -3.03
N LEU A 22 -6.83 -27.07 -2.86
CA LEU A 22 -5.37 -27.04 -2.75
C LEU A 22 -4.90 -27.79 -1.51
N GLN A 23 -5.54 -27.59 -0.36
CA GLN A 23 -5.27 -28.31 0.87
C GLN A 23 -5.43 -29.83 0.68
N LEU A 24 -6.53 -30.26 0.06
CA LEU A 24 -6.78 -31.67 -0.23
C LEU A 24 -5.66 -32.25 -1.10
N LEU A 25 -5.27 -31.56 -2.17
CA LEU A 25 -4.18 -31.98 -3.05
C LEU A 25 -2.84 -32.08 -2.33
N THR A 26 -2.56 -31.18 -1.39
CA THR A 26 -1.29 -31.21 -0.63
C THR A 26 -1.29 -32.20 0.54
N ASN A 27 -2.45 -32.63 1.04
CA ASN A 27 -2.51 -33.62 2.11
C ASN A 27 -2.33 -35.06 1.61
N PHE A 28 -2.66 -35.32 0.34
CA PHE A 28 -2.63 -36.67 -0.24
C PHE A 28 -1.46 -36.86 -1.22
N GLY A 29 -0.29 -37.17 -0.68
CA GLY A 29 0.91 -37.51 -1.44
C GLY A 29 1.77 -36.32 -1.83
N SER A 30 2.69 -36.55 -2.77
CA SER A 30 3.60 -35.54 -3.32
C SER A 30 3.08 -35.10 -4.69
N ASN A 31 2.55 -33.88 -4.78
CA ASN A 31 1.95 -33.36 -5.99
C ASN A 31 2.63 -32.06 -6.45
N LEU A 32 2.66 -31.86 -7.76
CA LEU A 32 2.97 -30.56 -8.37
C LEU A 32 1.65 -29.93 -8.84
N VAL A 33 1.25 -28.86 -8.16
CA VAL A 33 0.01 -28.13 -8.44
C VAL A 33 0.37 -26.79 -9.05
N THR A 34 -0.22 -26.45 -10.19
CA THR A 34 -0.15 -25.09 -10.72
C THR A 34 -1.44 -24.35 -10.41
N VAL A 35 -1.31 -23.08 -10.03
CA VAL A 35 -2.42 -22.17 -9.82
C VAL A 35 -2.26 -21.01 -10.79
N ALA A 36 -2.99 -21.08 -11.90
CA ALA A 36 -3.01 -20.08 -12.93
C ALA A 36 -4.04 -18.99 -12.61
N GLY A 37 -3.65 -17.72 -12.77
CA GLY A 37 -4.58 -16.61 -12.65
C GLY A 37 -4.13 -15.41 -13.45
N LYS A 38 -5.07 -14.57 -13.85
CA LYS A 38 -4.78 -13.28 -14.49
C LYS A 38 -4.02 -12.37 -13.52
N ALA A 39 -3.27 -11.40 -14.06
CA ALA A 39 -2.64 -10.38 -13.23
C ALA A 39 -3.70 -9.63 -12.41
N GLY A 40 -3.49 -9.52 -11.10
CA GLY A 40 -4.46 -8.92 -10.18
C GLY A 40 -5.59 -9.83 -9.70
N SER A 41 -5.57 -11.14 -10.01
CA SER A 41 -6.55 -12.09 -9.47
C SER A 41 -6.36 -12.43 -7.98
N GLY A 42 -5.28 -11.94 -7.36
CA GLY A 42 -4.98 -12.21 -5.94
C GLY A 42 -4.03 -13.39 -5.68
N ARG A 43 -3.32 -13.89 -6.69
CA ARG A 43 -2.36 -15.01 -6.60
C ARG A 43 -1.42 -14.92 -5.39
N SER A 44 -0.71 -13.81 -5.23
CA SER A 44 0.25 -13.61 -4.14
C SER A 44 -0.41 -13.64 -2.76
N TRP A 45 -1.63 -13.10 -2.67
CA TRP A 45 -2.41 -13.16 -1.43
C TRP A 45 -2.86 -14.59 -1.12
N LEU A 46 -3.36 -15.33 -2.12
CA LEU A 46 -3.75 -16.74 -1.99
C LEU A 46 -2.56 -17.61 -1.59
N ALA A 47 -1.38 -17.38 -2.18
CA ALA A 47 -0.15 -18.10 -1.85
C ALA A 47 0.23 -17.94 -0.37
N GLN A 48 0.23 -16.70 0.12
CA GLN A 48 0.53 -16.40 1.53
C GLN A 48 -0.56 -16.93 2.46
N ARG A 49 -1.83 -16.73 2.11
CA ARG A 49 -3.00 -17.17 2.88
C ARG A 49 -3.04 -18.67 3.04
N TYR A 50 -2.70 -19.41 1.97
CA TYR A 50 -2.61 -20.86 2.01
C TYR A 50 -1.57 -21.33 3.04
N LEU A 51 -0.36 -20.76 3.03
CA LEU A 51 0.68 -21.10 4.01
C LEU A 51 0.29 -20.73 5.44
N GLU A 52 -0.33 -19.55 5.63
CA GLU A 52 -0.69 -19.04 6.96
C GLU A 52 -1.81 -19.83 7.64
N ALA A 53 -2.87 -20.18 6.89
CA ALA A 53 -4.12 -20.68 7.48
C ALA A 53 -4.50 -22.11 7.05
N TRP A 54 -4.01 -22.59 5.91
CA TRP A 54 -4.50 -23.85 5.29
C TRP A 54 -3.45 -24.97 5.24
N SER A 55 -2.17 -24.62 5.23
CA SER A 55 -1.08 -25.58 5.27
C SER A 55 -0.99 -26.23 6.65
N THR A 56 -1.16 -27.55 6.68
CA THR A 56 -1.05 -28.40 7.87
C THR A 56 0.40 -28.72 8.22
N GLU A 57 1.30 -28.56 7.26
CA GLU A 57 2.70 -28.96 7.35
C GLU A 57 3.52 -27.96 8.15
N ARG A 58 4.45 -28.49 8.96
CA ARG A 58 5.35 -27.65 9.78
C ARG A 58 6.47 -27.02 8.97
N ASN A 59 6.96 -27.73 7.94
CA ASN A 59 8.01 -27.21 7.08
C ASN A 59 7.37 -26.60 5.84
N GLN A 60 7.50 -25.29 5.73
CA GLN A 60 6.91 -24.49 4.67
C GLN A 60 7.99 -23.64 4.04
N CYS A 61 7.97 -23.54 2.72
CA CYS A 61 8.85 -22.67 1.96
C CYS A 61 8.02 -21.75 1.08
N LEU A 62 8.31 -20.46 1.13
CA LEU A 62 7.76 -19.46 0.21
C LEU A 62 8.90 -18.89 -0.63
N LEU A 63 8.84 -19.11 -1.94
CA LEU A 63 9.74 -18.49 -2.90
C LEU A 63 9.02 -17.35 -3.62
N LEU A 64 9.46 -16.12 -3.39
CA LEU A 64 9.03 -14.94 -4.13
C LEU A 64 9.98 -14.72 -5.31
N CYS A 65 9.50 -14.90 -6.54
CA CYS A 65 10.34 -14.77 -7.72
C CYS A 65 10.58 -13.30 -8.10
N HIS A 66 11.81 -12.80 -7.87
CA HIS A 66 12.19 -11.46 -8.31
C HIS A 66 12.99 -11.48 -9.63
N PRO A 67 12.86 -10.46 -10.50
CA PRO A 67 13.57 -10.41 -11.78
C PRO A 67 15.10 -10.40 -11.67
N SER A 68 15.64 -9.92 -10.55
CA SER A 68 17.09 -9.82 -10.32
C SER A 68 17.73 -11.10 -9.81
N GLN A 69 16.95 -12.14 -9.53
CA GLN A 69 17.43 -13.39 -8.94
C GLN A 69 17.78 -14.42 -10.02
N ASP A 70 18.97 -14.98 -9.89
CA ASP A 70 19.41 -16.14 -10.68
C ASP A 70 18.88 -17.46 -10.08
N ASP A 71 19.02 -18.55 -10.84
CA ASP A 71 18.56 -19.87 -10.40
C ASP A 71 19.32 -20.37 -9.17
N GLN A 72 20.60 -20.01 -9.02
CA GLN A 72 21.43 -20.43 -7.88
C GLN A 72 20.93 -19.83 -6.57
N GLN A 73 20.60 -18.53 -6.58
CA GLN A 73 20.00 -17.81 -5.47
C GLN A 73 18.63 -18.39 -5.13
N ARG A 74 17.79 -18.72 -6.14
CA ARG A 74 16.49 -19.34 -5.90
C ARG A 74 16.63 -20.72 -5.24
N ARG A 75 17.58 -21.56 -5.69
CA ARG A 75 17.88 -22.84 -5.02
C ARG A 75 18.31 -22.62 -3.59
N ALA A 76 19.19 -21.66 -3.35
CA ALA A 76 19.65 -21.34 -2.01
C ALA A 76 18.52 -20.87 -1.09
N LEU A 77 17.60 -20.05 -1.59
CA LEU A 77 16.42 -19.59 -0.86
C LEU A 77 15.47 -20.74 -0.52
N ILE A 78 15.28 -21.70 -1.43
CA ILE A 78 14.46 -22.89 -1.16
C ILE A 78 15.14 -23.73 -0.07
N LEU A 79 16.39 -24.15 -0.29
CA LEU A 79 17.09 -25.09 0.61
C LEU A 79 17.28 -24.52 2.02
N SER A 80 17.54 -23.21 2.14
CA SER A 80 17.68 -22.55 3.44
C SER A 80 16.39 -22.40 4.24
N GLN A 81 15.22 -22.45 3.58
CA GLN A 81 13.93 -22.47 4.27
C GLN A 81 13.51 -23.87 4.71
N ILE A 82 14.00 -24.91 4.01
CA ILE A 82 13.65 -26.31 4.30
C ILE A 82 14.55 -26.88 5.43
N VAL A 83 15.83 -26.48 5.48
CA VAL A 83 16.83 -27.06 6.40
C VAL A 83 17.49 -25.96 7.25
N SER A 84 17.59 -26.21 8.57
CA SER A 84 18.05 -25.22 9.55
C SER A 84 19.54 -24.85 9.45
N ASP A 85 20.42 -25.76 9.02
CA ASP A 85 21.86 -25.50 8.81
C ASP A 85 22.31 -26.04 7.44
N PRO A 86 22.05 -25.28 6.37
CA PRO A 86 22.10 -25.83 5.03
C PRO A 86 23.55 -25.76 4.50
N LEU A 87 24.27 -26.86 4.59
CA LEU A 87 25.58 -27.06 3.95
C LEU A 87 25.40 -27.68 2.55
N PHE A 88 25.15 -26.84 1.55
CA PHE A 88 24.93 -27.29 0.17
C PHE A 88 25.74 -26.47 -0.84
N ASN A 89 25.94 -27.07 -2.01
CA ASN A 89 26.50 -26.37 -3.16
C ASN A 89 25.36 -25.81 -4.01
N GLN A 90 25.37 -24.50 -4.27
CA GLN A 90 24.31 -23.81 -5.03
C GLN A 90 24.26 -24.21 -6.52
N HIS A 91 25.28 -24.94 -6.98
CA HIS A 91 25.39 -25.48 -8.34
C HIS A 91 24.74 -26.86 -8.50
N ASP A 92 24.52 -27.57 -7.39
CA ASP A 92 23.91 -28.90 -7.42
C ASP A 92 22.40 -28.76 -7.61
N SER A 93 21.76 -29.81 -8.13
CA SER A 93 20.31 -29.84 -8.30
C SER A 93 19.58 -29.82 -6.95
N LEU A 94 18.33 -29.35 -6.92
CA LEU A 94 17.50 -29.36 -5.71
C LEU A 94 17.31 -30.77 -5.15
N SER A 95 17.05 -31.75 -6.02
CA SER A 95 16.94 -33.17 -5.68
C SER A 95 18.22 -33.68 -5.00
N ASP A 96 19.37 -33.57 -5.66
CA ASP A 96 20.63 -34.12 -5.13
C ASP A 96 21.04 -33.45 -3.81
N SER A 97 20.81 -32.14 -3.70
CA SER A 97 21.09 -31.38 -2.48
C SER A 97 20.21 -31.85 -1.34
N LEU A 98 18.91 -32.00 -1.57
CA LEU A 98 17.96 -32.40 -0.55
C LEU A 98 18.18 -33.86 -0.12
N THR A 99 18.45 -34.77 -1.05
CA THR A 99 18.77 -36.18 -0.76
C THR A 99 20.00 -36.29 0.15
N ARG A 100 21.03 -35.47 -0.10
CA ARG A 100 22.24 -35.42 0.74
C ARG A 100 21.99 -34.79 2.10
N LEU A 101 21.18 -33.73 2.17
CA LEU A 101 20.91 -33.01 3.40
C LEU A 101 20.00 -33.79 4.36
N LEU A 102 19.05 -34.56 3.83
CA LEU A 102 18.12 -35.34 4.63
C LEU A 102 18.72 -36.67 5.11
N ASP A 103 19.68 -37.26 4.41
CA ASP A 103 20.39 -38.50 4.79
C ASP A 103 19.46 -39.63 5.29
N GLY A 104 18.28 -39.78 4.67
CA GLY A 104 17.28 -40.80 5.03
C GLY A 104 16.26 -40.39 6.10
N GLU A 105 16.32 -39.16 6.60
CA GLU A 105 15.27 -38.59 7.45
C GLU A 105 13.97 -38.36 6.65
N PRO A 106 12.80 -38.51 7.29
CA PRO A 106 11.53 -38.21 6.65
C PRO A 106 11.42 -36.71 6.39
N CYS A 107 10.87 -36.35 5.24
CA CYS A 107 10.71 -34.96 4.82
C CYS A 107 9.27 -34.72 4.41
N HIS A 108 8.60 -33.87 5.17
CA HIS A 108 7.26 -33.39 4.85
C HIS A 108 7.37 -31.89 4.63
N VAL A 109 7.22 -31.43 3.39
CA VAL A 109 7.43 -30.02 3.05
C VAL A 109 6.50 -29.54 1.95
N VAL A 110 6.03 -28.31 2.11
CA VAL A 110 5.24 -27.60 1.10
C VAL A 110 6.05 -26.42 0.58
N ILE A 111 6.30 -26.39 -0.72
CA ILE A 111 7.04 -25.34 -1.41
C ILE A 111 6.04 -24.55 -2.26
N VAL A 112 5.76 -23.31 -1.85
CA VAL A 112 4.92 -22.38 -2.60
C VAL A 112 5.81 -21.41 -3.36
N VAL A 113 5.64 -21.33 -4.67
CA VAL A 113 6.37 -20.39 -5.51
C VAL A 113 5.40 -19.35 -6.07
N ASP A 114 5.62 -18.09 -5.70
CA ASP A 114 4.89 -16.96 -6.25
C ASP A 114 5.58 -16.43 -7.51
N ASP A 115 4.77 -15.97 -8.48
CA ASP A 115 5.20 -15.55 -9.81
C ASP A 115 6.10 -16.56 -10.54
N ALA A 116 5.69 -17.84 -10.54
CA ALA A 116 6.40 -18.96 -11.14
C ALA A 116 6.62 -18.84 -12.66
N HIS A 117 5.87 -17.97 -13.36
CA HIS A 117 6.14 -17.60 -14.75
C HIS A 117 7.55 -17.00 -14.97
N ARG A 118 8.20 -16.54 -13.90
CA ARG A 118 9.58 -16.01 -13.90
C ARG A 118 10.65 -17.07 -13.65
N LEU A 119 10.29 -18.34 -13.44
CA LEU A 119 11.25 -19.42 -13.27
C LEU A 119 11.86 -19.79 -14.63
N SER A 120 13.13 -20.22 -14.62
CA SER A 120 13.72 -20.84 -15.80
C SER A 120 13.10 -22.21 -16.05
N GLU A 121 13.08 -22.66 -17.31
CA GLU A 121 12.62 -24.01 -17.66
C GLU A 121 13.40 -25.09 -16.91
N LEU A 122 14.69 -24.82 -16.66
CA LEU A 122 15.58 -25.70 -15.92
C LEU A 122 15.11 -25.85 -14.46
N LEU A 123 14.84 -24.74 -13.77
CA LEU A 123 14.40 -24.81 -12.36
C LEU A 123 13.01 -25.44 -12.22
N VAL A 124 12.09 -25.20 -13.16
CA VAL A 124 10.78 -25.90 -13.19
C VAL A 124 10.97 -27.41 -13.36
N SER A 125 11.90 -27.82 -14.23
CA SER A 125 12.22 -29.25 -14.41
C SER A 125 12.83 -29.88 -13.14
N GLU A 126 13.67 -29.14 -12.41
CA GLU A 126 14.24 -29.61 -11.14
C GLU A 126 13.16 -29.77 -10.06
N LEU A 127 12.22 -28.83 -9.96
CA LEU A 127 11.08 -28.94 -9.04
C LEU A 127 10.19 -30.14 -9.39
N TRP A 128 9.96 -30.39 -10.67
CA TRP A 128 9.22 -31.58 -11.13
C TRP A 128 9.96 -32.88 -10.78
N MET A 129 11.27 -32.93 -11.02
CA MET A 129 12.11 -34.09 -10.65
C MET A 129 12.08 -34.35 -9.15
N LEU A 130 12.09 -33.30 -8.32
CA LEU A 130 11.99 -33.42 -6.87
C LEU A 130 10.67 -34.08 -6.43
N VAL A 131 9.55 -33.74 -7.08
CA VAL A 131 8.25 -34.38 -6.82
C VAL A 131 8.26 -35.85 -7.22
N LEU A 132 8.86 -36.19 -8.37
CA LEU A 132 8.98 -37.58 -8.82
C LEU A 132 9.85 -38.43 -7.88
N GLU A 133 10.95 -37.86 -7.37
CA GLU A 133 11.79 -38.53 -6.37
C GLU A 133 11.04 -38.72 -5.05
N ALA A 134 10.31 -37.70 -4.59
CA ALA A 134 9.46 -37.81 -3.41
C ALA A 134 8.36 -38.87 -3.56
N GLN A 135 7.76 -39.02 -4.74
CA GLN A 135 6.79 -40.09 -5.00
C GLN A 135 7.41 -41.49 -4.97
N SER A 136 8.70 -41.61 -5.29
CA SER A 136 9.43 -42.87 -5.25
C SER A 136 9.86 -43.25 -3.82
N ASN A 137 9.93 -42.27 -2.93
CA ASN A 137 10.39 -42.41 -1.55
C ASN A 137 9.23 -42.30 -0.54
N PRO A 138 8.84 -43.39 0.15
CA PRO A 138 7.66 -43.36 1.04
C PRO A 138 7.82 -42.48 2.29
N GLN A 139 9.06 -42.08 2.62
CA GLN A 139 9.34 -41.18 3.74
C GLN A 139 9.26 -39.70 3.35
N TRP A 140 9.06 -39.38 2.07
CA TRP A 140 9.05 -38.02 1.55
C TRP A 140 7.66 -37.64 1.07
N THR A 141 7.14 -36.53 1.59
CA THR A 141 5.94 -35.87 1.08
C THR A 141 6.28 -34.43 0.72
N ILE A 142 6.60 -34.21 -0.55
CA ILE A 142 6.99 -32.91 -1.08
C ILE A 142 5.89 -32.42 -2.00
N ASN A 143 5.24 -31.34 -1.60
CA ASN A 143 4.22 -30.69 -2.40
C ASN A 143 4.74 -29.37 -2.93
N ILE A 144 4.57 -29.15 -4.23
CA ILE A 144 5.02 -27.92 -4.89
C ILE A 144 3.81 -27.23 -5.50
N VAL A 145 3.60 -25.98 -5.12
CA VAL A 145 2.47 -25.16 -5.55
C VAL A 145 3.03 -23.95 -6.32
N LEU A 146 2.76 -23.89 -7.61
CA LEU A 146 3.29 -22.86 -8.52
C LEU A 146 2.20 -21.86 -8.88
N PHE A 147 2.26 -20.64 -8.36
CA PHE A 147 1.37 -19.55 -8.76
C PHE A 147 1.91 -18.85 -10.00
N SER A 148 1.14 -18.83 -11.09
CA SER A 148 1.61 -18.33 -12.39
C SER A 148 0.53 -17.52 -13.12
N GLU A 149 0.98 -16.80 -14.15
CA GLU A 149 0.09 -16.32 -15.23
C GLU A 149 -0.45 -17.50 -16.03
N THR A 150 -1.70 -17.37 -16.49
CA THR A 150 -2.41 -18.38 -17.28
C THR A 150 -1.64 -18.71 -18.57
N GLY A 151 -1.45 -20.01 -18.86
CA GLY A 151 -0.86 -20.49 -20.10
C GLY A 151 0.67 -20.53 -20.16
N HIS A 152 1.40 -19.98 -19.18
CA HIS A 152 2.87 -19.89 -19.23
C HIS A 152 3.56 -21.23 -18.96
N LEU A 153 3.07 -22.02 -18.00
CA LEU A 153 3.72 -23.26 -17.57
C LEU A 153 3.16 -24.50 -18.27
N ASP A 154 1.96 -24.42 -18.85
CA ASP A 154 1.20 -25.54 -19.39
C ASP A 154 1.99 -26.30 -20.47
N THR A 155 2.63 -25.56 -21.39
CA THR A 155 3.42 -26.15 -22.48
C THR A 155 4.68 -26.86 -21.99
N LEU A 156 5.29 -26.36 -20.92
CA LEU A 156 6.47 -26.95 -20.30
C LEU A 156 6.08 -28.21 -19.53
N LEU A 157 5.07 -28.11 -18.69
CA LEU A 157 4.59 -29.20 -17.85
C LEU A 157 3.97 -30.33 -18.67
N THR A 158 3.29 -30.03 -19.77
CA THR A 158 2.80 -31.05 -20.71
C THR A 158 3.96 -31.81 -21.35
N ARG A 159 5.06 -31.13 -21.69
CA ARG A 159 6.27 -31.78 -22.22
C ARG A 159 6.98 -32.63 -21.17
N LEU A 160 7.12 -32.12 -19.95
CA LEU A 160 7.80 -32.79 -18.84
C LEU A 160 7.02 -33.99 -18.27
N SER A 161 5.69 -33.95 -18.34
CA SER A 161 4.81 -35.02 -17.85
C SER A 161 4.51 -36.09 -18.90
N TYR A 162 4.98 -35.93 -20.15
CA TYR A 162 4.71 -36.88 -21.22
C TYR A 162 5.30 -38.26 -20.87
N GLY A 163 4.42 -39.28 -20.81
CA GLY A 163 4.82 -40.66 -20.50
C GLY A 163 4.99 -40.97 -19.00
N GLN A 164 4.74 -40.01 -18.11
CA GLN A 164 4.74 -40.23 -16.66
C GLN A 164 3.37 -40.73 -16.18
N GLN A 165 3.35 -41.52 -15.10
CA GLN A 165 2.09 -41.98 -14.50
C GLN A 165 1.35 -40.84 -13.78
N HIS A 166 2.11 -39.95 -13.14
CA HIS A 166 1.58 -38.78 -12.44
C HIS A 166 1.75 -37.54 -13.31
N LYS A 167 0.71 -36.71 -13.35
CA LYS A 167 0.69 -35.45 -14.09
C LYS A 167 0.59 -34.29 -13.11
N PRO A 168 1.21 -33.14 -13.44
CA PRO A 168 0.89 -31.87 -12.81
C PRO A 168 -0.62 -31.62 -12.80
N ILE A 169 -1.09 -31.02 -11.71
CA ILE A 169 -2.50 -30.69 -11.53
C ILE A 169 -2.65 -29.19 -11.74
N ASP A 170 -3.48 -28.81 -12.71
CA ASP A 170 -3.70 -27.40 -13.02
C ASP A 170 -5.01 -26.93 -12.37
N LEU A 171 -4.90 -25.83 -11.63
CA LEU A 171 -5.99 -25.08 -11.02
C LEU A 171 -6.02 -23.68 -11.62
N GLU A 172 -7.21 -23.18 -11.90
CA GLU A 172 -7.40 -21.81 -12.37
C GLU A 172 -8.11 -21.00 -11.29
N ILE A 173 -7.68 -19.74 -11.13
CA ILE A 173 -8.37 -18.76 -10.28
C ILE A 173 -9.44 -18.12 -11.15
N ASP A 174 -10.69 -18.42 -10.84
CA ASP A 174 -11.84 -17.82 -11.48
C ASP A 174 -11.94 -16.32 -11.15
N ASP A 175 -12.56 -15.57 -12.07
CA ASP A 175 -12.93 -14.18 -11.81
C ASP A 175 -14.03 -14.15 -10.72
N LEU A 176 -14.04 -13.13 -9.86
CA LEU A 176 -15.04 -13.05 -8.78
C LEU A 176 -16.45 -12.97 -9.37
N SER A 177 -17.39 -13.67 -8.74
CA SER A 177 -18.80 -13.48 -9.08
C SER A 177 -19.24 -12.05 -8.71
N GLN A 178 -20.29 -11.53 -9.36
CA GLN A 178 -20.83 -10.21 -9.04
C GLN A 178 -21.12 -10.01 -7.53
N PRO A 179 -21.81 -10.93 -6.83
CA PRO A 179 -22.07 -10.75 -5.40
C PRO A 179 -20.79 -10.78 -4.54
N GLU A 180 -19.81 -11.61 -4.90
CA GLU A 180 -18.51 -11.63 -4.22
C GLU A 180 -17.71 -10.36 -4.45
N ALA A 181 -17.70 -9.84 -5.68
CA ALA A 181 -17.05 -8.59 -6.03
C ALA A 181 -17.66 -7.40 -5.28
N GLU A 182 -18.98 -7.37 -5.13
CA GLU A 182 -19.69 -6.36 -4.33
C GLU A 182 -19.33 -6.47 -2.85
N HIS A 183 -19.34 -7.69 -2.30
CA HIS A 183 -18.96 -7.94 -0.90
C HIS A 183 -17.49 -7.55 -0.63
N PHE A 184 -16.58 -7.90 -1.54
CA PHE A 184 -15.17 -7.48 -1.51
C PHE A 184 -15.03 -5.96 -1.53
N PHE A 185 -15.76 -5.31 -2.44
CA PHE A 185 -15.70 -3.87 -2.61
C PHE A 185 -16.23 -3.11 -1.38
N GLU A 186 -17.38 -3.51 -0.83
CA GLU A 186 -17.95 -2.85 0.37
C GLU A 186 -17.08 -3.05 1.62
N SER A 187 -16.51 -4.25 1.78
CA SER A 187 -15.73 -4.60 2.97
C SER A 187 -14.32 -4.02 2.99
N LEU A 188 -13.60 -4.03 1.86
CA LEU A 188 -12.18 -3.68 1.77
C LEU A 188 -11.90 -2.35 1.07
N VAL A 189 -12.81 -1.85 0.24
CA VAL A 189 -12.61 -0.59 -0.49
C VAL A 189 -13.41 0.54 0.15
N ILE A 190 -14.74 0.41 0.21
CA ILE A 190 -15.63 1.48 0.70
C ILE A 190 -15.32 1.88 2.15
N ARG A 191 -14.99 0.92 3.03
CA ARG A 191 -14.62 1.18 4.43
C ARG A 191 -13.45 2.16 4.59
N TYR A 192 -12.56 2.27 3.60
CA TYR A 192 -11.35 3.09 3.66
C TYR A 192 -11.36 4.29 2.70
N VAL A 193 -12.45 4.49 1.96
CA VAL A 193 -12.62 5.61 1.01
C VAL A 193 -13.35 6.77 1.70
N ASP A 194 -12.95 8.01 1.42
CA ASP A 194 -13.64 9.19 1.93
C ASP A 194 -15.05 9.34 1.31
N ASP A 195 -16.03 9.80 2.10
CA ASP A 195 -17.44 10.00 1.70
C ASP A 195 -17.59 10.80 0.38
N GLU A 196 -16.72 11.78 0.12
CA GLU A 196 -16.73 12.58 -1.10
C GLU A 196 -16.38 11.78 -2.37
N SER A 197 -15.55 10.76 -2.23
CA SER A 197 -15.13 9.87 -3.32
C SER A 197 -16.05 8.68 -3.52
N GLU A 198 -16.83 8.30 -2.50
CA GLU A 198 -17.63 7.07 -2.48
C GLU A 198 -18.51 6.90 -3.73
N THR A 199 -19.25 7.96 -4.09
CA THR A 199 -20.13 7.93 -5.27
C THR A 199 -19.38 7.74 -6.60
N ARG A 200 -18.14 8.22 -6.70
CA ARG A 200 -17.30 8.01 -7.89
C ARG A 200 -16.74 6.60 -7.92
N VAL A 201 -16.27 6.10 -6.78
CA VAL A 201 -15.73 4.74 -6.68
C VAL A 201 -16.83 3.71 -6.98
N ARG A 202 -18.06 3.90 -6.48
CA ARG A 202 -19.24 3.06 -6.84
C ARG A 202 -19.55 3.09 -8.35
N ARG A 203 -19.40 4.24 -9.02
CA ARG A 203 -19.55 4.33 -10.50
C ARG A 203 -18.39 3.71 -11.27
N ALA A 204 -17.20 3.68 -10.68
CA ALA A 204 -16.04 3.03 -11.28
C ALA A 204 -16.12 1.51 -11.12
N PHE A 205 -16.65 1.03 -9.98
CA PHE A 205 -16.91 -0.38 -9.71
C PHE A 205 -17.78 -1.01 -10.80
N SER A 206 -18.87 -0.37 -11.20
CA SER A 206 -19.76 -0.91 -12.26
C SER A 206 -19.12 -1.02 -13.65
N LYS A 207 -17.93 -0.43 -13.85
CA LYS A 207 -17.16 -0.50 -15.11
C LYS A 207 -15.90 -1.34 -14.99
N ALA A 208 -15.45 -1.64 -13.77
CA ALA A 208 -14.24 -2.40 -13.52
C ALA A 208 -14.48 -3.89 -13.72
N ARG A 209 -13.40 -4.65 -13.98
CA ARG A 209 -13.51 -6.11 -14.00
C ARG A 209 -13.57 -6.64 -12.56
N PRO A 210 -14.21 -7.78 -12.33
CA PRO A 210 -14.31 -8.38 -11.00
C PRO A 210 -13.01 -9.10 -10.60
N LEU A 211 -11.90 -8.37 -10.61
CA LEU A 211 -10.58 -8.85 -10.19
C LEU A 211 -10.18 -8.13 -8.90
N PRO A 212 -9.78 -8.83 -7.82
CA PRO A 212 -9.42 -8.22 -6.55
C PRO A 212 -8.45 -7.03 -6.68
N GLY A 213 -7.42 -7.16 -7.51
CA GLY A 213 -6.43 -6.11 -7.74
C GLY A 213 -6.97 -4.89 -8.46
N GLU A 214 -7.82 -5.07 -9.48
CA GLU A 214 -8.49 -3.94 -10.15
C GLU A 214 -9.47 -3.24 -9.20
N LEU A 215 -10.23 -4.00 -8.42
CA LEU A 215 -11.18 -3.47 -7.44
C LEU A 215 -10.47 -2.68 -6.32
N MET A 216 -9.34 -3.19 -5.82
CA MET A 216 -8.54 -2.51 -4.80
C MET A 216 -7.96 -1.20 -5.33
N ALA A 217 -7.50 -1.17 -6.59
CA ALA A 217 -6.99 0.04 -7.23
C ALA A 217 -8.02 1.17 -7.32
N LEU A 218 -9.33 0.85 -7.31
CA LEU A 218 -10.39 1.86 -7.29
C LEU A 218 -10.41 2.69 -6.00
N GLY A 219 -10.03 2.08 -4.86
CA GLY A 219 -9.93 2.79 -3.58
C GLY A 219 -8.78 3.80 -3.56
N GLU A 220 -7.72 3.52 -4.30
CA GLU A 220 -6.54 4.37 -4.42
C GLU A 220 -6.67 5.46 -5.50
N LEU A 221 -7.83 5.57 -6.17
CA LEU A 221 -8.18 6.70 -7.05
C LEU A 221 -8.36 7.98 -6.20
N LYS A 222 -7.27 8.41 -5.56
CA LYS A 222 -7.12 9.75 -5.01
C LYS A 222 -7.34 10.71 -6.14
N VAL A 223 -8.07 11.76 -5.82
CA VAL A 223 -8.25 12.90 -6.70
C VAL A 223 -6.84 13.39 -7.04
N GLU A 224 -6.35 13.05 -8.24
CA GLU A 224 -5.47 13.96 -8.94
C GLU A 224 -6.27 15.25 -9.02
N LYS A 225 -6.07 16.12 -8.03
CA LYS A 225 -6.43 17.52 -8.17
C LYS A 225 -5.55 17.92 -9.33
N ARG A 226 -6.11 17.84 -10.54
CA ARG A 226 -5.65 18.61 -11.66
C ARG A 226 -5.70 20.02 -11.11
N ILE A 227 -4.57 20.49 -10.58
CA ILE A 227 -4.38 21.88 -10.25
C ILE A 227 -4.50 22.50 -11.63
N ILE A 228 -5.74 22.90 -11.97
CA ILE A 228 -5.97 23.84 -13.05
C ILE A 228 -5.26 25.06 -12.51
N ILE A 229 -3.98 25.20 -12.87
CA ILE A 229 -3.25 26.44 -12.74
C ILE A 229 -4.05 27.37 -13.63
N ARG A 230 -5.06 28.04 -13.05
CA ARG A 230 -5.70 29.19 -13.66
C ARG A 230 -4.53 30.14 -13.82
N SER A 231 -4.05 30.23 -15.05
CA SER A 231 -2.80 30.92 -15.32
C SER A 231 -2.91 32.30 -14.69
N ILE A 232 -1.97 32.65 -13.82
CA ILE A 232 -1.84 34.01 -13.25
C ILE A 232 -1.31 34.96 -14.35
N ILE A 233 -1.59 34.69 -15.63
CA ILE A 233 -1.50 35.69 -16.67
C ILE A 233 -2.72 36.58 -16.46
N GLY A 234 -2.47 37.68 -15.74
CA GLY A 234 -3.42 38.78 -15.62
C GLY A 234 -3.97 39.13 -17.00
N SER A 235 -5.28 39.34 -17.05
CA SER A 235 -6.05 39.65 -18.27
C SER A 235 -5.25 40.48 -19.28
N PRO A 236 -5.26 40.13 -20.59
CA PRO A 236 -4.54 40.89 -21.63
C PRO A 236 -4.94 42.36 -21.67
N ILE A 237 -6.11 42.71 -21.13
CA ILE A 237 -6.60 44.08 -20.97
C ILE A 237 -5.73 44.87 -19.99
N ASN A 238 -5.28 44.28 -18.88
CA ASN A 238 -4.44 44.97 -17.90
C ASN A 238 -3.06 45.26 -18.47
N ILE A 239 -2.50 44.33 -19.26
CA ILE A 239 -1.22 44.52 -19.96
C ILE A 239 -1.37 45.62 -21.02
N ALA A 240 -2.47 45.61 -21.79
CA ALA A 240 -2.75 46.65 -22.78
C ALA A 240 -2.89 48.06 -22.16
N ILE A 241 -3.50 48.17 -20.98
CA ILE A 241 -3.62 49.45 -20.25
C ILE A 241 -2.25 49.97 -19.81
N VAL A 242 -1.38 49.10 -19.28
CA VAL A 242 -0.03 49.49 -18.86
C VAL A 242 0.81 49.95 -20.06
N VAL A 243 0.74 49.22 -21.18
CA VAL A 243 1.45 49.58 -22.42
C VAL A 243 0.91 50.91 -22.99
N ALA A 244 -0.41 51.12 -22.97
CA ALA A 244 -1.00 52.38 -23.41
C ALA A 244 -0.56 53.57 -22.54
N LEU A 245 -0.47 53.37 -21.22
CA LEU A 245 -0.02 54.39 -20.27
C LEU A 245 1.46 54.74 -20.50
N LEU A 246 2.30 53.73 -20.77
CA LEU A 246 3.71 53.91 -21.09
C LEU A 246 3.91 54.65 -22.42
N LEU A 247 3.11 54.33 -23.45
CA LEU A 247 3.13 55.05 -24.73
C LEU A 247 2.65 56.49 -24.59
N LEU A 248 1.66 56.76 -23.73
CA LEU A 248 1.18 58.11 -23.46
C LEU A 248 2.24 58.94 -22.75
N LEU A 249 3.00 58.35 -21.83
CA LEU A 249 4.13 58.98 -21.16
C LEU A 249 5.26 59.35 -22.15
N ILE A 250 5.60 58.42 -23.05
CA ILE A 250 6.61 58.65 -24.10
C ILE A 250 6.13 59.73 -25.07
N GLY A 251 4.89 59.64 -25.54
CA GLY A 251 4.29 60.63 -26.44
C GLY A 251 4.17 62.02 -25.80
N GLY A 252 3.78 62.08 -24.53
CA GLY A 252 3.74 63.32 -23.74
C GLY A 252 5.13 63.92 -23.52
N GLY A 253 6.14 63.09 -23.26
CA GLY A 253 7.53 63.52 -23.18
C GLY A 253 8.04 64.09 -24.51
N TYR A 254 7.71 63.44 -25.63
CA TYR A 254 8.08 63.92 -26.96
C TYR A 254 7.40 65.24 -27.34
N TRP A 255 6.12 65.39 -27.01
CA TRP A 255 5.37 66.62 -27.24
C TRP A 255 5.90 67.80 -26.40
N TRP A 256 6.28 67.53 -25.15
CA TRP A 256 6.90 68.53 -24.27
C TRP A 256 8.28 68.96 -24.77
N MET A 257 9.09 68.02 -25.29
CA MET A 257 10.39 68.33 -25.90
C MET A 257 10.25 69.18 -27.17
N PHE A 258 9.24 68.91 -28.00
CA PHE A 258 8.98 69.70 -29.21
C PHE A 258 8.33 71.06 -28.95
N SER A 259 7.69 71.24 -27.77
CA SER A 259 7.16 72.54 -27.31
C SER A 259 8.21 73.42 -26.61
N GLN A 260 9.48 73.01 -26.58
CA GLN A 260 10.55 73.92 -26.16
C GLN A 260 10.79 74.96 -27.27
N PRO A 261 10.68 76.27 -26.98
CA PRO A 261 10.88 77.31 -27.97
C PRO A 261 12.30 77.23 -28.54
N THR A 262 12.41 77.24 -29.86
CA THR A 262 13.67 77.21 -30.60
C THR A 262 14.54 78.43 -30.24
N PRO A 263 15.88 78.31 -30.31
CA PRO A 263 16.81 79.37 -29.87
C PRO A 263 16.63 80.74 -30.53
N ASP A 264 15.93 80.82 -31.67
CA ASP A 264 15.65 82.07 -32.39
C ASP A 264 14.60 82.98 -31.70
N ASP A 265 13.71 82.45 -30.86
CA ASP A 265 12.74 83.26 -30.11
C ASP A 265 13.40 83.99 -28.93
N LYS A 266 14.52 83.47 -28.41
CA LYS A 266 15.32 84.19 -27.40
C LYS A 266 16.11 85.35 -28.03
N ALA A 267 16.45 85.29 -29.31
CA ALA A 267 17.15 86.37 -30.01
C ALA A 267 16.26 87.60 -30.28
N GLN A 268 14.94 87.42 -30.38
CA GLN A 268 14.01 88.54 -30.59
C GLN A 268 13.59 89.28 -29.30
N SER A 269 13.84 88.70 -28.11
CA SER A 269 13.59 89.40 -26.82
C SER A 269 14.73 90.32 -26.37
N LEU A 270 15.85 90.36 -27.12
CA LEU A 270 17.00 91.24 -26.84
C LEU A 270 16.98 92.55 -27.66
N ILE A 271 15.93 92.81 -28.44
CA ILE A 271 15.73 94.07 -29.17
C ILE A 271 14.59 94.86 -28.50
N ALA A 272 14.88 95.39 -27.32
CA ALA A 272 14.19 96.55 -26.75
C ALA A 272 15.19 97.71 -26.69
N PRO A 273 14.79 98.96 -26.99
CA PRO A 273 15.70 100.08 -27.10
C PRO A 273 16.33 100.43 -25.75
N ILE A 274 17.65 100.58 -25.77
CA ILE A 274 18.51 100.93 -24.66
C ILE A 274 18.42 102.46 -24.44
N GLU A 275 17.82 102.91 -23.34
CA GLU A 275 18.04 104.28 -22.84
C GLU A 275 19.38 104.36 -22.08
N GLN A 276 20.42 104.69 -22.86
CA GLN A 276 21.38 105.75 -22.61
C GLN A 276 21.79 106.05 -21.14
N THR A 277 22.79 105.34 -20.63
CA THR A 277 23.72 105.88 -19.63
C THR A 277 24.88 106.60 -20.33
N ALA A 278 25.21 107.80 -19.84
CA ALA A 278 26.26 108.64 -20.40
C ALA A 278 27.68 108.11 -20.08
N ILE A 279 28.45 107.96 -21.16
CA ILE A 279 29.92 107.85 -21.37
C ILE A 279 30.74 108.86 -20.50
N PRO A 280 32.09 108.80 -20.39
CA PRO A 280 33.08 107.94 -21.07
C PRO A 280 34.23 107.37 -20.17
N THR A 281 35.12 106.46 -20.60
CA THR A 281 36.22 106.70 -21.57
C THR A 281 37.12 105.45 -21.74
N PHE A 282 37.61 105.22 -22.98
CA PHE A 282 38.79 104.47 -23.53
C PHE A 282 39.09 103.04 -23.00
N GLU A 283 39.57 102.03 -23.74
CA GLU A 283 40.38 101.93 -24.97
C GLU A 283 40.30 100.49 -25.54
N VAL A 284 40.91 100.28 -26.71
CA VAL A 284 40.75 99.20 -27.71
C VAL A 284 41.60 97.96 -27.42
N GLU A 285 41.14 96.74 -27.76
CA GLU A 285 41.86 95.81 -28.67
C GLU A 285 41.08 94.53 -29.01
N SER A 286 41.36 94.05 -30.23
CA SER A 286 40.62 93.07 -31.03
C SER A 286 41.36 91.72 -31.12
N GLY A 287 40.67 90.69 -31.63
CA GLY A 287 41.25 89.41 -32.10
C GLY A 287 40.38 88.23 -31.66
N THR A 288 39.34 87.84 -32.40
CA THR A 288 39.31 87.01 -33.63
C THR A 288 39.89 85.60 -33.43
N GLU A 289 38.96 84.62 -33.47
CA GLU A 289 39.01 83.25 -34.03
C GLU A 289 40.26 82.37 -33.78
N GLN A 290 40.21 81.04 -33.63
CA GLN A 290 39.66 80.06 -34.56
C GLN A 290 39.99 78.65 -34.01
N THR A 291 39.11 77.68 -34.32
CA THR A 291 39.35 76.25 -34.61
C THR A 291 40.51 75.46 -33.99
N GLY A 292 40.17 74.26 -33.50
CA GLY A 292 41.09 73.13 -33.35
C GLY A 292 40.34 71.81 -33.29
N VAL A 293 40.51 71.00 -34.34
CA VAL A 293 40.09 69.60 -34.49
C VAL A 293 41.13 68.69 -33.82
N ASN A 294 40.79 67.40 -33.69
CA ASN A 294 41.66 66.21 -33.59
C ASN A 294 41.97 65.69 -32.17
N GLU A 295 41.47 64.48 -31.83
CA GLU A 295 42.13 63.15 -31.97
C GLU A 295 43.04 62.88 -30.77
N ALA A 296 43.26 61.66 -30.26
CA ALA A 296 42.78 60.30 -30.47
C ALA A 296 43.44 59.48 -29.32
N VAL A 297 43.69 58.18 -29.55
CA VAL A 297 44.50 57.21 -28.78
C VAL A 297 43.64 56.40 -27.79
N ASP A 298 43.50 55.07 -27.88
CA ASP A 298 44.08 53.98 -28.71
C ASP A 298 43.23 52.70 -28.38
N SER A 299 43.18 51.57 -29.07
CA SER A 299 44.15 50.70 -29.77
C SER A 299 43.33 49.69 -30.64
N GLU A 300 43.72 49.35 -31.87
CA GLU A 300 44.47 48.13 -32.31
C GLU A 300 43.83 46.78 -31.86
N THR A 301 43.70 45.68 -32.61
CA THR A 301 44.20 45.20 -33.93
C THR A 301 43.34 43.98 -34.36
N THR A 302 43.09 43.84 -35.66
CA THR A 302 43.05 42.62 -36.52
C THR A 302 42.67 41.20 -36.01
N THR A 303 41.82 40.54 -36.83
CA THR A 303 41.94 39.17 -37.43
C THR A 303 40.79 38.19 -37.13
N ASP A 304 40.26 37.61 -38.22
CA ASP A 304 39.42 36.41 -38.33
C ASP A 304 39.87 35.25 -37.42
N MET A 305 38.89 34.50 -36.86
CA MET A 305 38.73 33.05 -37.09
C MET A 305 37.66 32.43 -36.16
N SER A 306 36.87 31.55 -36.77
CA SER A 306 35.96 30.53 -36.23
C SER A 306 36.44 29.79 -34.97
N TYR A 307 35.52 29.43 -34.06
CA TYR A 307 35.35 28.10 -33.40
C TYR A 307 34.01 28.17 -32.60
N GLN A 308 32.95 27.45 -32.95
CA GLN A 308 32.64 26.02 -32.67
C GLN A 308 32.22 25.77 -31.20
N GLY A 309 30.96 25.36 -30.99
CA GLY A 309 30.51 24.64 -29.79
C GLY A 309 29.37 25.26 -28.99
N ALA A 310 28.12 25.06 -29.43
CA ALA A 310 26.94 24.92 -28.57
C ALA A 310 25.75 24.47 -29.44
N ASP A 311 25.39 23.20 -29.36
CA ASP A 311 24.16 22.66 -29.96
C ASP A 311 22.94 23.14 -29.16
N ASP A 312 21.95 23.63 -29.89
CA ASP A 312 20.66 24.16 -29.43
C ASP A 312 19.61 23.04 -29.53
N ASP A 313 19.25 22.46 -28.38
CA ASP A 313 18.25 21.39 -28.25
C ASP A 313 16.81 21.92 -28.26
N SER A 314 16.42 22.54 -29.39
CA SER A 314 15.03 22.93 -29.67
C SER A 314 14.41 22.08 -30.77
N SER A 315 14.43 20.75 -30.60
CA SER A 315 13.71 19.81 -31.47
C SER A 315 12.27 19.60 -31.02
N SER A 316 11.35 20.06 -31.87
CA SER A 316 9.90 20.02 -31.72
C SER A 316 9.31 18.71 -32.26
N LEU A 317 8.46 18.09 -31.42
CA LEU A 317 7.28 17.23 -31.66
C LEU A 317 7.36 16.02 -32.64
N PRO A 318 6.78 14.86 -32.27
CA PRO A 318 6.69 13.69 -33.14
C PRO A 318 5.62 13.85 -34.24
N PRO A 319 5.76 13.14 -35.38
CA PRO A 319 4.86 13.27 -36.52
C PRO A 319 3.49 12.59 -36.32
N SER A 320 2.49 13.11 -37.03
CA SER A 320 1.11 12.61 -37.10
C SER A 320 1.01 11.28 -37.85
N VAL A 321 0.26 10.34 -37.26
CA VAL A 321 -0.12 9.05 -37.81
C VAL A 321 -0.96 9.24 -39.08
N VAL A 322 -0.51 8.62 -40.17
CA VAL A 322 -1.27 8.47 -41.43
C VAL A 322 -2.14 7.23 -41.34
N GLU A 323 -3.41 7.40 -41.68
CA GLU A 323 -4.34 6.31 -42.01
C GLU A 323 -4.03 5.83 -43.43
N ASP A 324 -3.48 4.62 -43.56
CA ASP A 324 -3.57 3.83 -44.79
C ASP A 324 -3.59 2.35 -44.43
N THR A 325 -4.71 1.70 -44.73
CA THR A 325 -4.97 0.28 -44.52
C THR A 325 -4.42 -0.53 -45.69
N ALA A 326 -3.41 -1.36 -45.42
CA ALA A 326 -2.96 -2.39 -46.34
C ALA A 326 -3.64 -3.73 -46.02
N SER A 327 -4.45 -4.18 -46.96
CA SER A 327 -5.06 -5.52 -47.10
C SER A 327 -4.01 -6.58 -47.42
N VAL A 328 -4.12 -7.80 -46.86
CA VAL A 328 -4.01 -9.10 -47.56
C VAL A 328 -4.69 -10.21 -46.72
N GLY A 329 -5.64 -10.96 -47.31
CA GLY A 329 -5.83 -12.40 -47.01
C GLY A 329 -7.26 -12.93 -46.79
N GLU A 330 -8.00 -13.20 -47.88
CA GLU A 330 -8.96 -14.34 -47.98
C GLU A 330 -8.14 -15.65 -48.11
N ALA A 331 -8.55 -16.87 -47.76
CA ALA A 331 -9.83 -17.58 -47.56
C ALA A 331 -9.57 -18.74 -46.54
N GLU A 332 -10.46 -19.59 -46.02
CA GLU A 332 -11.74 -20.16 -46.49
C GLU A 332 -12.39 -20.95 -45.31
N GLN A 333 -13.73 -20.93 -45.29
CA GLN A 333 -14.73 -21.89 -44.75
C GLN A 333 -14.36 -22.96 -43.68
N ASP A 334 -15.03 -22.88 -42.52
CA ASP A 334 -16.20 -23.72 -42.18
C ASP A 334 -16.65 -23.42 -40.73
N GLN A 335 -17.87 -22.92 -40.54
CA GLN A 335 -18.76 -23.21 -39.40
C GLN A 335 -20.01 -22.32 -39.42
N GLN A 336 -21.14 -23.00 -39.54
CA GLN A 336 -22.50 -22.49 -39.62
C GLN A 336 -22.95 -21.88 -38.28
N ARG A 337 -23.27 -20.58 -38.25
CA ARG A 337 -23.94 -19.95 -37.09
C ARG A 337 -25.42 -20.31 -37.10
N VAL A 338 -25.89 -20.95 -36.03
CA VAL A 338 -27.31 -21.07 -35.71
C VAL A 338 -27.73 -19.82 -34.95
N VAL A 339 -28.65 -19.06 -35.54
CA VAL A 339 -29.28 -17.90 -34.91
C VAL A 339 -30.47 -18.40 -34.11
N ILE A 340 -30.43 -18.26 -32.79
CA ILE A 340 -31.59 -18.46 -31.93
C ILE A 340 -32.26 -17.10 -31.77
N THR A 341 -33.52 -16.99 -32.20
CA THR A 341 -34.34 -15.78 -32.04
C THR A 341 -34.90 -15.70 -30.61
N SER A 342 -35.08 -14.47 -30.12
CA SER A 342 -35.45 -14.14 -28.72
C SER A 342 -36.79 -14.69 -28.23
N ASP A 343 -37.55 -15.41 -29.03
CA ASP A 343 -38.89 -15.90 -28.68
C ASP A 343 -38.88 -17.16 -27.80
N VAL A 344 -37.70 -17.79 -27.60
CA VAL A 344 -37.55 -18.97 -26.70
C VAL A 344 -37.16 -18.56 -25.27
N VAL A 345 -36.77 -17.28 -25.07
CA VAL A 345 -36.35 -16.76 -23.76
C VAL A 345 -37.56 -16.28 -22.95
N ASP A 346 -38.66 -15.90 -23.61
CA ASP A 346 -39.89 -15.43 -22.96
C ASP A 346 -40.82 -16.56 -22.47
N ALA A 347 -40.52 -17.83 -22.78
CA ALA A 347 -41.30 -18.99 -22.30
C ALA A 347 -40.87 -19.50 -20.91
N LEU A 348 -39.82 -18.92 -20.31
CA LEU A 348 -39.31 -19.31 -18.98
C LEU A 348 -39.50 -18.23 -17.90
N LEU A 349 -40.03 -17.05 -18.24
CA LEU A 349 -40.06 -15.89 -17.34
C LEU A 349 -41.45 -15.39 -16.91
N ASP A 350 -42.56 -16.07 -17.24
CA ASP A 350 -43.90 -15.63 -16.81
C ASP A 350 -44.65 -16.70 -15.96
N ASP A 351 -44.38 -16.60 -14.65
CA ASP A 351 -45.22 -16.77 -13.45
C ASP A 351 -46.34 -17.86 -13.38
N LYS A 352 -46.20 -18.73 -12.36
CA LYS A 352 -47.08 -18.80 -11.16
C LYS A 352 -47.58 -20.20 -10.76
N ALA A 353 -47.48 -20.44 -9.45
CA ALA A 353 -47.80 -21.65 -8.71
C ALA A 353 -49.26 -22.09 -8.76
N GLU A 354 -49.47 -23.41 -8.89
CA GLU A 354 -50.63 -24.12 -8.35
C GLU A 354 -50.18 -25.29 -7.47
N SER A 355 -50.90 -25.45 -6.38
CA SER A 355 -50.79 -26.48 -5.35
C SER A 355 -51.05 -27.88 -5.88
N ALA A 356 -50.26 -28.86 -5.44
CA ALA A 356 -50.68 -30.25 -5.41
C ALA A 356 -50.20 -30.93 -4.13
N ASP A 357 -51.18 -31.48 -3.41
CA ASP A 357 -51.08 -32.36 -2.24
C ASP A 357 -50.07 -33.50 -2.39
N THR A 358 -49.32 -33.78 -1.32
CA THR A 358 -48.79 -35.13 -1.07
C THR A 358 -49.06 -35.53 0.38
N SER A 359 -50.21 -36.18 0.58
CA SER A 359 -50.52 -36.95 1.78
C SER A 359 -50.20 -38.43 1.54
N ALA A 360 -49.71 -39.07 2.61
CA ALA A 360 -49.53 -40.51 2.84
C ALA A 360 -48.33 -41.20 2.18
N LEU A 361 -47.33 -41.55 3.00
CA LEU A 361 -47.15 -42.92 3.54
C LEU A 361 -46.05 -42.94 4.62
N ASP A 362 -46.53 -43.14 5.84
CA ASP A 362 -45.95 -43.84 7.01
C ASP A 362 -45.05 -45.06 6.65
N GLU A 363 -44.10 -45.56 7.47
CA GLU A 363 -44.08 -45.69 8.94
C GLU A 363 -42.69 -46.18 9.44
N ASN A 364 -42.41 -45.89 10.71
CA ASN A 364 -41.62 -46.62 11.73
C ASN A 364 -40.07 -46.60 11.73
N THR A 365 -39.48 -45.97 12.77
CA THR A 365 -39.19 -46.64 14.06
C THR A 365 -38.94 -45.64 15.19
N ASP A 366 -39.72 -45.79 16.26
CA ASP A 366 -39.63 -45.18 17.59
C ASP A 366 -38.30 -45.44 18.33
N ALA A 367 -37.82 -44.44 19.06
CA ALA A 367 -37.50 -44.58 20.49
C ALA A 367 -37.32 -43.20 21.15
N ALA A 368 -38.20 -42.93 22.11
CA ALA A 368 -38.34 -41.74 22.91
C ALA A 368 -37.18 -41.49 23.90
N VAL A 369 -36.89 -40.21 24.18
CA VAL A 369 -36.92 -39.64 25.55
C VAL A 369 -37.33 -38.17 25.45
N SER A 370 -38.46 -37.86 26.08
CA SER A 370 -38.93 -36.51 26.41
C SER A 370 -38.45 -36.15 27.82
N SER A 371 -37.99 -34.91 28.02
CA SER A 371 -38.03 -34.19 29.31
C SER A 371 -37.84 -32.70 29.04
N GLN A 372 -38.93 -31.93 29.20
CA GLN A 372 -38.94 -30.48 29.32
C GLN A 372 -38.62 -30.05 30.76
N SER A 373 -38.24 -28.77 30.89
CA SER A 373 -38.30 -27.91 32.09
C SER A 373 -37.20 -28.21 33.13
N ASP A 374 -36.57 -27.24 33.80
CA ASP A 374 -37.07 -25.95 34.25
C ASP A 374 -35.93 -25.00 34.63
N SER A 375 -36.23 -23.71 34.59
CA SER A 375 -35.52 -22.60 35.20
C SER A 375 -35.66 -22.62 36.72
N VAL A 376 -34.58 -22.32 37.46
CA VAL A 376 -34.56 -21.92 38.89
C VAL A 376 -33.21 -21.18 39.07
N GLU A 377 -33.02 -19.93 39.47
CA GLU A 377 -33.75 -18.90 40.24
C GLU A 377 -34.55 -19.42 41.44
N ALA A 378 -33.89 -19.44 42.60
CA ALA A 378 -34.44 -19.38 43.96
C ALA A 378 -33.27 -18.96 44.86
N GLU A 379 -33.20 -17.76 45.44
CA GLU A 379 -34.11 -17.08 46.37
C GLU A 379 -34.16 -17.73 47.78
N SER A 380 -33.42 -17.09 48.70
CA SER A 380 -33.76 -16.64 50.07
C SER A 380 -34.48 -17.55 51.09
N GLN A 381 -33.96 -17.57 52.33
CA GLN A 381 -34.60 -16.93 53.53
C GLN A 381 -34.06 -17.44 54.89
N SER A 382 -33.66 -16.51 55.78
CA SER A 382 -34.25 -16.27 57.12
C SER A 382 -33.49 -15.15 57.87
N THR A 383 -34.11 -13.97 58.10
CA THR A 383 -34.73 -13.45 59.36
C THR A 383 -33.70 -12.99 60.42
N ALA A 384 -33.80 -11.84 61.12
CA ALA A 384 -34.82 -10.80 61.31
C ALA A 384 -34.17 -9.50 61.88
N ASP A 385 -34.88 -8.38 61.71
CA ASP A 385 -34.87 -7.08 62.46
C ASP A 385 -33.53 -6.33 62.64
N GLU A 386 -33.41 -5.01 62.48
CA GLU A 386 -34.32 -3.91 62.79
C GLU A 386 -33.83 -2.63 62.09
N GLU A 387 -34.76 -1.74 61.79
CA GLU A 387 -34.58 -0.46 61.10
C GLU A 387 -33.90 0.59 62.01
N SER A 388 -32.74 1.12 61.61
CA SER A 388 -32.35 2.51 61.94
C SER A 388 -31.20 3.05 61.08
N GLU A 389 -31.55 4.14 60.41
CA GLU A 389 -30.73 5.30 60.05
C GLU A 389 -29.71 5.20 58.90
N ARG A 390 -29.97 6.07 57.92
CA ARG A 390 -29.14 6.44 56.77
C ARG A 390 -27.71 6.80 57.17
N THR A 391 -26.73 6.27 56.43
CA THR A 391 -25.64 7.07 55.83
C THR A 391 -25.05 6.32 54.63
N ASP A 392 -24.83 7.06 53.54
CA ASP A 392 -24.12 6.63 52.33
C ASP A 392 -22.86 5.82 52.65
N SER A 393 -22.79 4.60 52.13
CA SER A 393 -21.56 3.80 52.12
C SER A 393 -21.08 3.66 50.69
N THR A 394 -20.30 4.64 50.25
CA THR A 394 -19.40 4.52 49.11
C THR A 394 -18.38 3.40 49.39
N PRO A 395 -18.07 2.50 48.43
CA PRO A 395 -16.98 1.53 48.58
C PRO A 395 -15.65 2.26 48.84
N PRO A 396 -14.71 1.68 49.63
CA PRO A 396 -13.50 2.37 50.02
C PRO A 396 -12.62 2.65 48.79
N ALA A 397 -12.41 3.93 48.48
CA ALA A 397 -11.46 4.36 47.46
C ALA A 397 -10.03 3.95 47.91
N LYS A 398 -9.40 3.05 47.16
CA LYS A 398 -7.98 2.70 47.34
C LYS A 398 -7.14 3.97 47.15
N LYS A 399 -6.15 4.17 48.02
CA LYS A 399 -5.25 5.34 47.95
C LYS A 399 -4.23 5.11 46.83
N ILE A 400 -4.36 5.87 45.75
CA ILE A 400 -3.41 5.89 44.62
C ILE A 400 -2.07 6.44 45.12
N THR A 401 -1.00 5.64 45.02
CA THR A 401 0.33 5.99 45.56
C THR A 401 1.36 6.26 44.46
N PHE A 402 1.05 5.94 43.20
CA PHE A 402 1.96 6.16 42.06
C PHE A 402 1.83 7.56 41.44
N SER A 403 2.93 8.06 40.86
CA SER A 403 2.98 9.29 40.07
C SER A 403 3.12 9.00 38.58
N PHE A 404 2.67 9.92 37.72
CA PHE A 404 2.82 9.78 36.27
C PHE A 404 4.23 10.18 35.83
N ALA A 405 4.96 9.24 35.22
CA ALA A 405 6.34 9.43 34.77
C ALA A 405 6.41 10.03 33.35
N ARG A 406 5.55 11.00 33.04
CA ARG A 406 5.47 11.61 31.69
C ARG A 406 6.76 12.32 31.30
N GLU A 407 7.33 13.10 32.22
CA GLU A 407 8.53 13.91 32.01
C GLU A 407 9.78 13.02 31.86
N GLU A 408 9.89 11.99 32.69
CA GLU A 408 10.97 10.99 32.61
C GLU A 408 10.94 10.22 31.28
N LEU A 409 9.76 9.77 30.85
CA LEU A 409 9.62 9.05 29.58
C LEU A 409 9.90 9.96 28.36
N GLN A 410 9.59 11.26 28.44
CA GLN A 410 9.94 12.22 27.39
C GLN A 410 11.43 12.55 27.33
N ALA A 411 12.15 12.46 28.45
CA ALA A 411 13.60 12.70 28.49
C ALA A 411 14.43 11.57 27.87
N ILE A 412 13.85 10.37 27.74
CA ILE A 412 14.50 9.19 27.15
C ILE A 412 14.60 9.34 25.63
N SER A 413 15.70 8.88 25.04
CA SER A 413 15.94 8.93 23.60
C SER A 413 14.79 8.29 22.79
N PRO A 414 14.29 8.94 21.72
CA PRO A 414 13.24 8.38 20.87
C PRO A 414 13.66 7.08 20.15
N ARG A 415 14.97 6.80 20.08
CA ARG A 415 15.54 5.58 19.45
C ARG A 415 15.52 4.35 20.37
N ALA A 416 15.19 4.51 21.64
CA ALA A 416 15.13 3.42 22.61
C ALA A 416 13.79 2.66 22.56
N TYR A 417 13.72 1.56 23.30
CA TYR A 417 12.55 0.68 23.45
C TYR A 417 12.24 0.48 24.92
N THR A 418 10.98 0.19 25.26
CA THR A 418 10.53 -0.14 26.62
C THR A 418 9.61 -1.35 26.58
N LEU A 419 9.48 -2.09 27.69
CA LEU A 419 8.53 -3.19 27.81
C LEU A 419 7.20 -2.67 28.32
N GLN A 420 6.11 -2.93 27.61
CA GLN A 420 4.77 -2.67 28.11
C GLN A 420 4.26 -3.92 28.84
N LEU A 421 3.97 -3.78 30.13
CA LEU A 421 3.46 -4.86 30.97
C LEU A 421 1.94 -4.98 30.89
N SER A 422 1.23 -3.85 30.92
CA SER A 422 -0.22 -3.83 30.87
C SER A 422 -0.75 -2.46 30.44
N ALA A 423 -2.01 -2.44 30.02
CA ALA A 423 -2.77 -1.25 29.69
C ALA A 423 -4.15 -1.35 30.34
N MET A 424 -4.49 -0.40 31.20
CA MET A 424 -5.71 -0.42 32.02
C MET A 424 -6.50 0.88 31.85
N THR A 425 -7.82 0.84 32.04
CA THR A 425 -8.69 2.03 31.89
C THR A 425 -9.01 2.71 33.23
N SER A 426 -8.74 2.04 34.35
CA SER A 426 -9.03 2.51 35.70
C SER A 426 -7.74 2.76 36.49
N LEU A 427 -7.70 3.78 37.35
CA LEU A 427 -6.51 4.09 38.17
C LEU A 427 -6.36 3.09 39.33
N GLU A 428 -7.49 2.61 39.84
CA GLU A 428 -7.57 1.62 40.91
C GLU A 428 -7.03 0.26 40.48
N ASP A 429 -7.23 -0.09 39.20
CA ASP A 429 -6.69 -1.32 38.61
C ASP A 429 -5.17 -1.23 38.46
N VAL A 430 -4.66 -0.05 38.06
CA VAL A 430 -3.22 0.21 37.98
C VAL A 430 -2.57 0.09 39.35
N GLN A 431 -3.19 0.66 40.40
CA GLN A 431 -2.69 0.53 41.77
C GLN A 431 -2.69 -0.95 42.21
N SER A 432 -3.77 -1.68 41.93
CA SER A 432 -3.89 -3.10 42.27
C SER A 432 -2.83 -3.95 41.55
N PHE A 433 -2.52 -3.62 40.29
CA PHE A 433 -1.47 -4.29 39.52
C PHE A 433 -0.06 -4.04 40.08
N ILE A 434 0.23 -2.82 40.54
CA ILE A 434 1.54 -2.51 41.14
C ILE A 434 1.73 -3.29 42.44
N GLU A 435 0.68 -3.36 43.26
CA GLU A 435 0.67 -4.10 44.53
C GLU A 435 0.78 -5.62 44.32
N GLU A 436 0.08 -6.17 43.31
CA GLU A 436 0.06 -7.61 43.02
C GLU A 436 1.43 -8.14 42.59
N TYR A 437 2.19 -7.36 41.82
CA TYR A 437 3.48 -7.79 41.25
C TYR A 437 4.71 -7.16 41.93
N ASP A 438 4.55 -6.44 43.04
CA ASP A 438 5.62 -5.74 43.77
C ASP A 438 6.50 -4.87 42.86
N LEU A 439 5.81 -4.10 42.00
CA LEU A 439 6.42 -3.27 40.95
C LEU A 439 6.69 -1.83 41.38
N GLU A 440 6.58 -1.54 42.67
CA GLU A 440 6.81 -0.20 43.23
C GLU A 440 8.19 0.34 42.82
N ASN A 441 8.22 1.56 42.30
CA ASN A 441 9.42 2.27 41.81
C ASN A 441 10.17 1.63 40.63
N LYS A 442 9.67 0.54 40.03
CA LYS A 442 10.29 -0.14 38.87
C LYS A 442 9.55 0.12 37.56
N VAL A 443 8.31 0.59 37.64
CA VAL A 443 7.45 0.86 36.48
C VAL A 443 7.18 2.35 36.30
N ARG A 444 7.05 2.74 35.04
CA ARG A 444 6.67 4.10 34.63
C ARG A 444 5.28 4.06 34.02
N ILE A 445 4.40 4.92 34.49
CA ILE A 445 3.00 4.94 34.07
C ILE A 445 2.72 6.25 33.34
N TYR A 446 2.11 6.16 32.16
CA TYR A 446 1.60 7.33 31.44
C TYR A 446 0.19 7.09 30.91
N PRO A 447 -0.68 8.12 30.96
CA PRO A 447 -1.98 8.05 30.33
C PRO A 447 -1.90 8.32 28.82
N THR A 448 -2.78 7.68 28.05
CA THR A 448 -2.99 7.86 26.61
C THR A 448 -4.49 7.90 26.29
N LEU A 449 -4.87 8.50 25.17
CA LEU A 449 -6.27 8.55 24.71
C LEU A 449 -6.45 7.66 23.48
N ARG A 450 -7.39 6.71 23.55
CA ARG A 450 -7.74 5.81 22.45
C ARG A 450 -9.25 5.63 22.38
N ASN A 451 -9.85 5.95 21.24
CA ASN A 451 -11.30 5.90 21.02
C ASN A 451 -12.08 6.67 22.12
N ASP A 452 -11.65 7.90 22.39
CA ASP A 452 -12.19 8.77 23.46
C ASP A 452 -12.16 8.20 24.89
N THR A 453 -11.53 7.04 25.09
CA THR A 453 -11.32 6.42 26.40
C THR A 453 -9.89 6.68 26.87
N LYS A 454 -9.72 7.03 28.15
CA LYS A 454 -8.39 7.19 28.78
C LYS A 454 -7.84 5.83 29.19
N TRP A 455 -6.62 5.55 28.75
CA TRP A 455 -5.87 4.34 29.09
C TRP A 455 -4.62 4.72 29.87
N PHE A 456 -4.23 3.89 30.83
CA PHE A 456 -3.02 4.00 31.63
C PHE A 456 -2.08 2.86 31.24
N ILE A 457 -0.95 3.22 30.64
CA ILE A 457 0.04 2.26 30.14
C ILE A 457 1.13 2.09 31.18
N ILE A 458 1.41 0.85 31.56
CA ILE A 458 2.43 0.48 32.53
C ILE A 458 3.66 -0.02 31.76
N THR A 459 4.76 0.72 31.87
CA THR A 459 6.03 0.43 31.18
C THR A 459 7.13 0.03 32.15
N TYR A 460 8.04 -0.83 31.69
CA TYR A 460 9.11 -1.43 32.46
C TYR A 460 10.45 -1.25 31.76
N GLN A 461 11.36 -0.54 32.44
CA GLN A 461 12.74 -0.28 32.01
C GLN A 461 12.87 0.28 30.58
N ASP A 462 14.11 0.58 30.19
CA ASP A 462 14.45 1.09 28.87
C ASP A 462 15.64 0.31 28.29
N TYR A 463 15.56 0.08 26.98
CA TYR A 463 16.46 -0.80 26.24
C TYR A 463 16.94 -0.10 24.97
N PRO A 464 18.23 -0.16 24.63
CA PRO A 464 18.77 0.48 23.42
C PRO A 464 18.25 -0.10 22.10
N THR A 465 17.87 -1.38 22.08
CA THR A 465 17.43 -2.10 20.87
C THR A 465 16.19 -2.94 21.16
N ILE A 466 15.43 -3.23 20.10
CA ILE A 466 14.24 -4.10 20.18
C ILE A 466 14.58 -5.53 20.60
N GLN A 467 15.76 -6.03 20.22
CA GLN A 467 16.24 -7.36 20.59
C GLN A 467 16.46 -7.46 22.10
N LEU A 468 17.17 -6.50 22.69
CA LEU A 468 17.37 -6.45 24.14
C LEU A 468 16.06 -6.34 24.91
N ALA A 469 15.09 -5.58 24.38
CA ALA A 469 13.76 -5.48 24.99
C ALA A 469 12.99 -6.82 24.95
N ARG A 470 13.11 -7.59 23.86
CA ARG A 470 12.47 -8.91 23.73
C ARG A 470 13.16 -9.94 24.62
N ASP A 471 14.48 -9.96 24.62
CA ASP A 471 15.27 -10.88 25.45
C ASP A 471 14.98 -10.65 26.94
N ALA A 472 14.76 -9.40 27.34
CA ALA A 472 14.42 -9.03 28.71
C ALA A 472 13.09 -9.61 29.21
N VAL A 473 12.17 -10.03 28.33
CA VAL A 473 10.94 -10.75 28.74
C VAL A 473 11.30 -12.02 29.50
N SER A 474 12.34 -12.75 29.04
CA SER A 474 12.80 -13.99 29.69
C SER A 474 13.42 -13.76 31.08
N LEU A 475 13.83 -12.53 31.39
CA LEU A 475 14.43 -12.13 32.68
C LEU A 475 13.37 -11.69 33.71
N LEU A 476 12.11 -11.50 33.30
CA LEU A 476 11.02 -11.14 34.20
C LEU A 476 10.61 -12.32 35.09
N SER A 477 9.89 -12.06 36.18
CA SER A 477 9.32 -13.12 37.01
C SER A 477 8.26 -13.92 36.22
N LYS A 478 8.07 -15.21 36.52
CA LYS A 478 7.09 -16.07 35.83
C LYS A 478 5.68 -15.45 35.74
N PRO A 479 5.16 -14.80 36.80
CA PRO A 479 3.85 -14.13 36.72
C PRO A 479 3.82 -12.99 35.70
N LEU A 480 4.91 -12.22 35.56
CA LEU A 480 4.99 -11.15 34.58
C LEU A 480 5.21 -11.66 33.15
N GLN A 481 5.86 -12.80 32.98
CA GLN A 481 5.99 -13.45 31.67
C GLN A 481 4.63 -13.93 31.12
N GLN A 482 3.73 -14.39 32.01
CA GLN A 482 2.39 -14.84 31.64
C GLN A 482 1.47 -13.72 31.11
N LEU A 483 1.81 -12.46 31.39
CA LEU A 483 1.09 -11.29 30.87
C LEU A 483 1.48 -10.95 29.42
N GLU A 484 2.38 -11.74 28.81
CA GLU A 484 2.90 -11.55 27.45
C GLU A 484 3.36 -10.11 27.18
N PRO A 485 4.31 -9.58 27.97
CA PRO A 485 4.78 -8.21 27.81
C PRO A 485 5.50 -8.03 26.49
N TRP A 486 5.24 -6.92 25.82
CA TRP A 486 5.73 -6.67 24.46
C TRP A 486 6.60 -5.42 24.39
N ALA A 487 7.59 -5.45 23.50
CA ALA A 487 8.52 -4.36 23.29
C ALA A 487 7.88 -3.23 22.48
N LYS A 488 7.80 -2.03 23.07
CA LYS A 488 7.25 -0.81 22.46
C LYS A 488 8.36 0.20 22.18
N SER A 489 8.30 0.89 21.04
CA SER A 489 9.28 1.93 20.70
C SER A 489 9.03 3.22 21.48
N MET A 490 10.09 3.90 21.92
CA MET A 490 9.95 5.18 22.63
C MET A 490 9.35 6.28 21.76
N ASN A 491 9.64 6.29 20.45
CA ASN A 491 8.94 7.14 19.48
C ASN A 491 7.41 7.02 19.54
N GLN A 492 6.88 5.79 19.69
CA GLN A 492 5.44 5.57 19.82
C GLN A 492 4.92 6.05 21.18
N VAL A 493 5.68 5.81 22.27
CA VAL A 493 5.35 6.30 23.61
C VAL A 493 5.28 7.83 23.63
N HIS A 494 6.24 8.53 23.04
CA HIS A 494 6.25 9.99 22.97
C HIS A 494 5.01 10.55 22.26
N ARG A 495 4.64 9.96 21.12
CA ARG A 495 3.42 10.35 20.38
C ARG A 495 2.14 10.13 21.19
N GLU A 496 2.08 9.05 21.96
CA GLU A 496 0.92 8.76 22.80
C GLU A 496 0.82 9.72 23.99
N ILE A 497 1.94 10.06 24.61
CA ILE A 497 1.99 11.07 25.68
C ILE A 497 1.57 12.45 25.14
N GLU A 498 2.00 12.80 23.92
CA GLU A 498 1.64 14.07 23.27
C GLU A 498 0.14 14.15 22.95
N ARG A 499 -0.48 13.04 22.50
CA ARG A 499 -1.93 12.96 22.24
C ARG A 499 -2.79 13.01 23.50
N ALA A 500 -2.20 12.78 24.67
CA ALA A 500 -2.88 12.78 25.96
C ALA A 500 -2.81 14.14 26.68
N LYS A 501 -2.19 15.16 26.06
CA LYS A 501 -2.35 16.57 26.44
C LYS A 501 -3.69 17.08 25.96
#